data_AF-A0A150H9A8-F1
#
_entry.id   AF-A0A150H9A8-F1
#
_cell.length_a   1.000
_cell.length_b   1.000
_cell.length_c   1.000
_cell.angle_alpha   90.00
_cell.angle_beta   90.00
_cell.angle_gamma   90.00
#
_symmetry.space_group_name_H-M   'P 1'
#
loop_
_entity.id
_entity.type
_entity.pdbx_description
1 polymer ?
#
loop_
_entity_poly.entity_id
_entity_poly.type
_entity_poly.pdbx_seq_one_letter_code
_entity_poly.pdbx_strand_id
1 'polypeptide(L)'
;MNALRRAWEHEHGAGSVVGLAPSAVAAEVLAEDLGITTENTAKWWHNHLTHGTAFTAGQLVIIDEASLAGTHSLDRITGLAEMAGAKVLLVGDYAQLQSVDAGGAFALLAGDRDDAPELIDIHRFSNEWEKTASLELRHGRTDIIDTYLDHGRIHDGGEDTMTDAAYAAWREDTAAGTSSVLIAETNETVTALNNRARTDLILDGALHPSREVELNDGSLAGVGDTIITRRNDRRLRTKDTWVRNGARWHITQVRDDGSLTVRAIGRRFGGAIVLPAAYVSEHVDLGYAVTAHRAQGITTDTAHTVVTTTTTRENFYVAMTRGRNANHAYVAVDKPDDAHSQPHPGDNSDATARSVLYGVMQHVGAELSAHETITAEQELWGSIAQLAAEYETIAQAAQYDRWATLLHASGLTPEQAEDALTSDAYGALSAELRRAEANHHDVDRLLPRLVQARSVEDADDIASVLHARLVKATARPAGSGRTRKQPRLIAGLIPHAEGTMSPEMRQALNERRELIEQRADALVDHAVDEAADWVQPLFPQRQNEHMMTGWRRRARVIAAYRDRYQVSSSDPLGPVPERTAQKIDYARAQAAVIQFRPSTQPPSHREQQRQVIHALGL
;
A
#
# COMPACT_ATOMS: atom_id res chain seq x y z
N MET A 1 4.03 -7.42 -29.90
CA MET A 1 3.75 -8.87 -29.87
C MET A 1 3.96 -9.60 -31.21
N ASN A 2 3.45 -9.12 -32.36
CA ASN A 2 3.62 -9.79 -33.67
C ASN A 2 5.08 -10.12 -34.05
N ALA A 3 6.03 -9.21 -33.76
CA ALA A 3 7.45 -9.45 -34.03
C ALA A 3 8.01 -10.66 -33.26
N LEU A 4 7.64 -10.81 -31.98
CA LEU A 4 8.01 -11.95 -31.16
C LEU A 4 7.45 -13.26 -31.72
N ARG A 5 6.16 -13.26 -32.13
CA ARG A 5 5.55 -14.42 -32.79
C ARG A 5 6.35 -14.84 -34.02
N ARG A 6 6.62 -13.90 -34.94
CA ARG A 6 7.33 -14.20 -36.19
C ARG A 6 8.73 -14.74 -35.94
N ALA A 7 9.45 -14.19 -34.96
CA ALA A 7 10.77 -14.69 -34.58
C ALA A 7 10.69 -16.13 -34.04
N TRP A 8 9.75 -16.41 -33.14
CA TRP A 8 9.59 -17.74 -32.56
C TRP A 8 9.16 -18.78 -33.61
N GLU A 9 8.18 -18.45 -34.45
CA GLU A 9 7.70 -19.35 -35.52
C GLU A 9 8.75 -19.59 -36.61
N HIS A 10 9.69 -18.65 -36.82
CA HIS A 10 10.81 -18.86 -37.73
C HIS A 10 11.75 -19.96 -37.24
N GLU A 11 11.98 -20.04 -35.94
CA GLU A 11 12.90 -21.00 -35.32
C GLU A 11 12.22 -22.34 -34.99
N HIS A 12 10.98 -22.30 -34.49
CA HIS A 12 10.27 -23.46 -33.94
C HIS A 12 9.13 -23.96 -34.85
N GLY A 13 8.93 -23.33 -36.01
CA GLY A 13 7.90 -23.69 -36.99
C GLY A 13 6.58 -22.94 -36.78
N ALA A 14 5.75 -22.91 -37.84
CA ALA A 14 4.46 -22.24 -37.81
C ALA A 14 3.49 -22.91 -36.81
N GLY A 15 2.74 -22.11 -36.04
CA GLY A 15 1.83 -22.61 -35.02
C GLY A 15 2.50 -22.98 -33.68
N SER A 16 3.78 -22.63 -33.52
CA SER A 16 4.51 -22.82 -32.25
C SER A 16 4.16 -21.77 -31.19
N VAL A 17 3.28 -20.80 -31.48
CA VAL A 17 2.88 -19.75 -30.53
C VAL A 17 1.42 -19.93 -30.13
N VAL A 18 1.15 -19.93 -28.83
CA VAL A 18 -0.18 -19.99 -28.23
C VAL A 18 -0.40 -18.71 -27.43
N GLY A 19 -1.47 -17.97 -27.73
CA GLY A 19 -1.84 -16.77 -26.97
C GLY A 19 -3.03 -17.03 -26.05
N LEU A 20 -2.88 -16.65 -24.78
CA LEU A 20 -3.88 -16.76 -23.73
C LEU A 20 -4.06 -15.42 -23.02
N ALA A 21 -5.25 -15.16 -22.49
CA ALA A 21 -5.52 -14.03 -21.60
C ALA A 21 -6.62 -14.36 -20.57
N PRO A 22 -6.71 -13.70 -19.40
CA PRO A 22 -7.76 -14.00 -18.42
C PRO A 22 -9.18 -13.68 -18.91
N SER A 23 -9.35 -12.63 -19.71
CA SER A 23 -10.66 -12.19 -20.20
C SER A 23 -10.83 -12.43 -21.70
N ALA A 24 -12.09 -12.56 -22.14
CA ALA A 24 -12.40 -12.77 -23.56
C ALA A 24 -12.11 -11.52 -24.43
N VAL A 25 -12.18 -10.32 -23.84
CA VAL A 25 -11.84 -9.06 -24.51
C VAL A 25 -10.32 -8.94 -24.65
N ALA A 26 -9.55 -9.21 -23.59
CA ALA A 26 -8.09 -9.22 -23.66
C ALA A 26 -7.58 -10.27 -24.66
N ALA A 27 -8.21 -11.47 -24.70
CA ALA A 27 -7.88 -12.46 -25.70
C ALA A 27 -8.12 -11.94 -27.13
N GLU A 28 -9.23 -11.25 -27.40
CA GLU A 28 -9.48 -10.66 -28.72
C GLU A 28 -8.42 -9.62 -29.11
N VAL A 29 -8.05 -8.72 -28.21
CA VAL A 29 -6.96 -7.75 -28.43
C VAL A 29 -5.65 -8.46 -28.74
N LEU A 30 -5.28 -9.46 -27.94
CA LEU A 30 -4.08 -10.26 -28.17
C LEU A 30 -4.13 -11.01 -29.52
N ALA A 31 -5.30 -11.48 -29.95
CA ALA A 31 -5.48 -12.13 -31.25
C ALA A 31 -5.24 -11.16 -32.41
N GLU A 32 -5.76 -9.93 -32.31
CA GLU A 32 -5.53 -8.88 -33.30
C GLU A 32 -4.04 -8.52 -33.38
N ASP A 33 -3.39 -8.37 -32.22
CA ASP A 33 -1.97 -8.00 -32.12
C ASP A 33 -1.02 -9.10 -32.62
N LEU A 34 -1.31 -10.36 -32.33
CA LEU A 34 -0.51 -11.50 -32.79
C LEU A 34 -0.86 -11.89 -34.24
N GLY A 35 -2.10 -11.68 -34.67
CA GLY A 35 -2.64 -12.18 -35.94
C GLY A 35 -2.90 -13.69 -35.94
N ILE A 36 -3.19 -14.28 -34.78
CA ILE A 36 -3.52 -15.71 -34.60
C ILE A 36 -4.73 -15.85 -33.66
N THR A 37 -5.35 -17.02 -33.64
CA THR A 37 -6.39 -17.32 -32.65
C THR A 37 -5.80 -17.40 -31.26
N THR A 38 -6.42 -16.72 -30.31
CA THR A 38 -6.11 -16.79 -28.88
C THR A 38 -7.34 -17.24 -28.11
N GLU A 39 -7.14 -17.68 -26.88
CA GLU A 39 -8.22 -18.14 -26.02
C GLU A 39 -8.15 -17.49 -24.64
N ASN A 40 -9.27 -17.42 -23.93
CA ASN A 40 -9.17 -17.10 -22.51
C ASN A 40 -8.67 -18.32 -21.73
N THR A 41 -7.96 -18.10 -20.62
CA THR A 41 -7.32 -19.14 -19.81
C THR A 41 -8.32 -20.21 -19.36
N ALA A 42 -9.52 -19.81 -18.95
CA ALA A 42 -10.58 -20.71 -18.51
C ALA A 42 -11.06 -21.65 -19.63
N LYS A 43 -11.23 -21.15 -20.87
CA LYS A 43 -11.61 -21.97 -22.03
C LYS A 43 -10.50 -22.96 -22.37
N TRP A 44 -9.25 -22.50 -22.40
CA TRP A 44 -8.12 -23.37 -22.70
C TRP A 44 -8.04 -24.51 -21.68
N TRP A 45 -8.19 -24.20 -20.39
CA TRP A 45 -8.23 -25.19 -19.32
C TRP A 45 -9.39 -26.20 -19.50
N HIS A 46 -10.57 -25.73 -19.88
CA HIS A 46 -11.69 -26.62 -20.16
C HIS A 46 -11.42 -27.55 -21.36
N ASN A 47 -10.79 -27.03 -22.42
CA ASN A 47 -10.37 -27.80 -23.58
C ASN A 47 -9.31 -28.86 -23.20
N HIS A 48 -8.37 -28.52 -22.33
CA HIS A 48 -7.42 -29.48 -21.77
C HIS A 48 -8.13 -30.65 -21.08
N LEU A 49 -9.06 -30.35 -20.17
CA LEU A 49 -9.79 -31.36 -19.41
C LEU A 49 -10.72 -32.23 -20.28
N THR A 50 -11.38 -31.63 -21.28
CA THR A 50 -12.45 -32.27 -22.04
C THR A 50 -11.95 -32.94 -23.32
N HIS A 51 -10.95 -32.34 -23.97
CA HIS A 51 -10.45 -32.75 -25.28
C HIS A 51 -8.98 -33.18 -25.26
N GLY A 52 -8.32 -33.13 -24.10
CA GLY A 52 -6.89 -33.45 -23.99
C GLY A 52 -6.00 -32.44 -24.72
N THR A 53 -6.48 -31.21 -24.95
CA THR A 53 -5.65 -30.14 -25.53
C THR A 53 -4.42 -29.94 -24.65
N ALA A 54 -3.24 -30.12 -25.22
CA ALA A 54 -1.97 -30.04 -24.49
C ALA A 54 -1.00 -29.14 -25.22
N PHE A 55 -0.04 -28.61 -24.47
CA PHE A 55 1.12 -27.96 -25.07
C PHE A 55 2.08 -29.01 -25.62
N THR A 56 2.95 -28.58 -26.54
CA THR A 56 4.01 -29.40 -27.12
C THR A 56 5.37 -28.74 -26.94
N ALA A 57 6.43 -29.54 -26.92
CA ALA A 57 7.79 -29.05 -26.81
C ALA A 57 8.11 -27.99 -27.88
N GLY A 58 8.82 -26.93 -27.48
CA GLY A 58 9.19 -25.83 -28.37
C GLY A 58 8.07 -24.80 -28.63
N GLN A 59 6.91 -24.93 -28.00
CA GLN A 59 5.89 -23.88 -28.04
C GLN A 59 6.23 -22.70 -27.13
N LEU A 60 5.79 -21.51 -27.53
CA LEU A 60 5.73 -20.31 -26.71
C LEU A 60 4.29 -20.02 -26.32
N VAL A 61 3.99 -20.13 -25.03
CA VAL A 61 2.70 -19.78 -24.43
C VAL A 61 2.79 -18.35 -23.89
N ILE A 62 2.10 -17.43 -24.55
CA ILE A 62 2.01 -16.04 -24.14
C ILE A 62 0.74 -15.89 -23.31
N ILE A 63 0.86 -15.44 -22.07
CA ILE A 63 -0.28 -15.08 -21.22
C ILE A 63 -0.26 -13.56 -21.04
N ASP A 64 -1.15 -12.87 -21.76
CA ASP A 64 -1.29 -11.42 -21.69
C ASP A 64 -2.28 -10.99 -20.60
N GLU A 65 -2.15 -9.76 -20.12
CA GLU A 65 -2.87 -9.25 -18.94
C GLU A 65 -2.71 -10.17 -17.72
N ALA A 66 -1.48 -10.66 -17.48
CA ALA A 66 -1.17 -11.63 -16.44
C ALA A 66 -1.49 -11.15 -15.01
N SER A 67 -1.53 -9.83 -14.77
CA SER A 67 -1.98 -9.26 -13.49
C SER A 67 -3.43 -9.62 -13.14
N LEU A 68 -4.29 -9.82 -14.14
CA LEU A 68 -5.68 -10.25 -13.94
C LEU A 68 -5.84 -11.76 -13.78
N ALA A 69 -4.79 -12.55 -14.00
CA ALA A 69 -4.86 -13.99 -13.90
C ALA A 69 -4.81 -14.43 -12.43
N GLY A 70 -5.75 -15.28 -12.01
CA GLY A 70 -5.71 -15.88 -10.69
C GLY A 70 -4.50 -16.82 -10.54
N THR A 71 -3.90 -16.85 -9.35
CA THR A 71 -2.68 -17.61 -9.01
C THR A 71 -2.80 -19.09 -9.38
N HIS A 72 -3.92 -19.73 -9.05
CA HIS A 72 -4.15 -21.13 -9.43
C HIS A 72 -4.30 -21.36 -10.93
N SER A 73 -4.80 -20.36 -11.68
CA SER A 73 -4.89 -20.47 -13.14
C SER A 73 -3.50 -20.40 -13.77
N LEU A 74 -2.65 -19.51 -13.27
CA LEU A 74 -1.26 -19.41 -13.72
C LEU A 74 -0.51 -20.70 -13.42
N ASP A 75 -0.50 -21.17 -12.17
CA ASP A 75 0.18 -22.39 -11.72
C ASP A 75 -0.16 -23.62 -12.58
N ARG A 76 -1.45 -23.86 -12.83
CA ARG A 76 -1.90 -24.99 -13.66
C ARG A 76 -1.40 -24.89 -15.11
N ILE A 77 -1.49 -23.70 -15.71
CA ILE A 77 -1.08 -23.51 -17.11
C ILE A 77 0.45 -23.59 -17.23
N THR A 78 1.18 -22.96 -16.31
CA THR A 78 2.65 -22.99 -16.32
C THR A 78 3.19 -24.37 -16.05
N GLY A 79 2.61 -25.12 -15.09
CA GLY A 79 3.01 -26.50 -14.82
C GLY A 79 2.81 -27.43 -16.02
N LEU A 80 1.68 -27.29 -16.74
CA LEU A 80 1.46 -28.06 -17.97
C LEU A 80 2.43 -27.67 -19.10
N ALA A 81 2.75 -26.39 -19.23
CA ALA A 81 3.71 -25.91 -20.23
C ALA A 81 5.12 -26.43 -19.92
N GLU A 82 5.54 -26.39 -18.65
CA GLU A 82 6.82 -26.93 -18.18
C GLU A 82 6.92 -28.44 -18.47
N MET A 83 5.91 -29.22 -18.10
CA MET A 83 5.86 -30.66 -18.37
C MET A 83 5.97 -31.00 -19.87
N ALA A 84 5.45 -30.13 -20.74
CA ALA A 84 5.52 -30.29 -22.18
C ALA A 84 6.85 -29.83 -22.79
N GLY A 85 7.71 -29.13 -22.04
CA GLY A 85 8.90 -28.46 -22.58
C GLY A 85 8.58 -27.22 -23.41
N ALA A 86 7.47 -26.54 -23.10
CA ALA A 86 7.09 -25.26 -23.68
C ALA A 86 7.59 -24.09 -22.82
N LYS A 87 7.84 -22.95 -23.46
CA LYS A 87 8.20 -21.70 -22.78
C LYS A 87 6.95 -20.90 -22.46
N VAL A 88 6.81 -20.40 -21.24
CA VAL A 88 5.75 -19.43 -20.90
C VAL A 88 6.34 -18.03 -20.83
N LEU A 89 5.62 -17.07 -21.43
CA LEU A 89 5.87 -15.64 -21.29
C LEU A 89 4.64 -14.99 -20.68
N LEU A 90 4.77 -14.51 -19.45
CA LEU A 90 3.75 -13.69 -18.80
C LEU A 90 3.97 -12.23 -19.23
N VAL A 91 2.90 -11.59 -19.69
CA VAL A 91 2.90 -10.18 -20.12
C VAL A 91 1.78 -9.47 -19.36
N GLY A 92 2.09 -8.32 -18.80
CA GLY A 92 1.13 -7.54 -18.02
C GLY A 92 1.83 -6.42 -17.25
N ASP A 93 1.03 -5.64 -16.53
CA ASP A 93 1.51 -4.57 -15.66
C ASP A 93 1.12 -4.92 -14.22
N TYR A 94 2.12 -5.20 -13.38
CA TYR A 94 1.93 -5.67 -12.00
C TYR A 94 1.30 -4.59 -11.09
N ALA A 95 1.37 -3.33 -11.50
CA ALA A 95 0.81 -2.20 -10.77
C ALA A 95 -0.64 -1.87 -11.20
N GLN A 96 -1.17 -2.55 -12.23
CA GLN A 96 -2.60 -2.49 -12.54
C GLN A 96 -3.41 -3.38 -11.61
N LEU A 97 -4.73 -3.37 -11.80
CA LEU A 97 -5.66 -4.18 -11.03
C LEU A 97 -5.30 -5.67 -11.11
N GLN A 98 -5.44 -6.32 -9.96
CA GLN A 98 -5.22 -7.74 -9.82
C GLN A 98 -6.47 -8.55 -10.17
N SER A 99 -6.30 -9.87 -10.21
CA SER A 99 -7.40 -10.81 -10.37
C SER A 99 -8.51 -10.58 -9.33
N VAL A 100 -9.75 -10.82 -9.73
CA VAL A 100 -10.90 -10.91 -8.80
C VAL A 100 -10.86 -12.24 -8.01
N ASP A 101 -10.22 -13.27 -8.57
CA ASP A 101 -9.86 -14.49 -7.84
C ASP A 101 -8.60 -14.24 -6.99
N ALA A 102 -8.16 -15.23 -6.20
CA ALA A 102 -6.88 -15.16 -5.48
C ALA A 102 -5.72 -14.83 -6.44
N GLY A 103 -5.23 -13.59 -6.38
CA GLY A 103 -4.27 -12.98 -7.31
C GLY A 103 -2.85 -12.92 -6.75
N GLY A 104 -2.05 -11.98 -7.28
CA GLY A 104 -0.72 -11.66 -6.76
C GLY A 104 0.46 -12.42 -7.38
N ALA A 105 0.26 -13.60 -7.97
CA ALA A 105 1.37 -14.40 -8.51
C ALA A 105 2.22 -13.69 -9.58
N PHE A 106 1.61 -12.90 -10.46
CA PHE A 106 2.38 -12.13 -11.45
C PHE A 106 3.24 -11.04 -10.80
N ALA A 107 2.70 -10.32 -9.81
CA ALA A 107 3.43 -9.28 -9.09
C ALA A 107 4.59 -9.89 -8.28
N LEU A 108 4.34 -11.01 -7.59
CA LEU A 108 5.38 -11.77 -6.89
C LEU A 108 6.50 -12.20 -7.83
N LEU A 109 6.17 -12.80 -8.98
CA LEU A 109 7.16 -13.21 -9.98
C LEU A 109 7.93 -12.03 -10.59
N ALA A 110 7.29 -10.87 -10.76
CA ALA A 110 7.94 -9.67 -11.27
C ALA A 110 8.88 -9.05 -10.22
N GLY A 111 8.51 -9.11 -8.93
CA GLY A 111 9.31 -8.59 -7.82
C GLY A 111 10.49 -9.50 -7.43
N ASP A 112 10.32 -10.82 -7.45
CA ASP A 112 11.35 -11.79 -7.05
C ASP A 112 12.42 -12.06 -8.11
N ARG A 113 12.22 -11.58 -9.35
CA ARG A 113 13.12 -11.85 -10.48
C ARG A 113 13.95 -10.64 -10.88
N ASP A 114 15.26 -10.75 -10.71
CA ASP A 114 16.22 -9.73 -11.16
C ASP A 114 16.32 -9.62 -12.71
N ASP A 115 15.77 -10.59 -13.44
CA ASP A 115 15.87 -10.68 -14.90
C ASP A 115 14.58 -10.35 -15.65
N ALA A 116 13.55 -9.85 -14.97
CA ALA A 116 12.27 -9.49 -15.56
C ALA A 116 12.43 -8.26 -16.50
N PRO A 117 12.22 -8.39 -17.82
CA PRO A 117 12.34 -7.26 -18.73
C PRO A 117 11.19 -6.27 -18.53
N GLU A 118 11.51 -4.99 -18.37
CA GLU A 118 10.52 -3.91 -18.27
C GLU A 118 10.53 -3.02 -19.50
N LEU A 119 9.33 -2.75 -20.04
CA LEU A 119 9.14 -1.79 -21.13
C LEU A 119 8.79 -0.43 -20.54
N ILE A 120 9.74 0.50 -20.56
CA ILE A 120 9.59 1.85 -19.99
C ILE A 120 8.99 2.88 -20.98
N ASP A 121 8.93 2.54 -22.27
CA ASP A 121 8.43 3.44 -23.31
C ASP A 121 6.93 3.27 -23.55
N ILE A 122 6.15 4.22 -23.03
CA ILE A 122 4.72 4.32 -23.27
C ILE A 122 4.45 5.08 -24.59
N HIS A 123 3.69 4.49 -25.50
CA HIS A 123 3.36 5.08 -26.81
C HIS A 123 1.93 5.62 -26.91
N ARG A 124 1.10 5.42 -25.89
CA ARG A 124 -0.34 5.66 -25.99
C ARG A 124 -0.78 7.10 -25.72
N PHE A 125 0.04 7.88 -25.01
CA PHE A 125 -0.28 9.26 -24.65
C PHE A 125 0.15 10.24 -25.73
N SER A 126 -0.69 11.23 -25.98
CA SER A 126 -0.38 12.37 -26.87
C SER A 126 0.46 13.43 -26.17
N ASN A 127 0.41 13.50 -24.84
CA ASN A 127 1.18 14.44 -24.03
C ASN A 127 2.41 13.75 -23.43
N GLU A 128 3.61 14.25 -23.75
CA GLU A 128 4.87 13.70 -23.20
C GLU A 128 4.95 13.81 -21.67
N TRP A 129 4.43 14.89 -21.07
CA TRP A 129 4.44 15.05 -19.61
C TRP A 129 3.60 13.95 -18.91
N GLU A 130 2.45 13.60 -19.49
CA GLU A 130 1.52 12.62 -18.94
C GLU A 130 2.06 11.20 -19.07
N LYS A 131 2.88 10.96 -20.12
CA LYS A 131 3.66 9.73 -20.28
C LYS A 131 4.54 9.49 -19.06
N THR A 132 5.38 10.46 -18.70
CA THR A 132 6.27 10.36 -17.52
C THR A 132 5.46 10.33 -16.22
N ALA A 133 4.43 11.16 -16.10
CA ALA A 133 3.61 11.24 -14.90
C ALA A 133 2.88 9.93 -14.58
N SER A 134 2.40 9.22 -15.60
CA SER A 134 1.72 7.94 -15.41
C SER A 134 2.62 6.84 -14.84
N LEU A 135 3.93 6.87 -15.12
CA LEU A 135 4.90 5.95 -14.50
C LEU A 135 5.09 6.26 -13.01
N GLU A 136 5.09 7.53 -12.64
CA GLU A 136 5.16 7.93 -11.24
C GLU A 136 3.90 7.53 -10.46
N LEU A 137 2.72 7.63 -11.09
CA LEU A 137 1.48 7.07 -10.55
C LEU A 137 1.58 5.55 -10.36
N ARG A 138 2.10 4.84 -11.37
CA ARG A 138 2.33 3.39 -11.33
C ARG A 138 3.19 2.97 -10.13
N HIS A 139 4.21 3.77 -9.79
CA HIS A 139 5.13 3.50 -8.67
C HIS A 139 4.65 4.05 -7.33
N GLY A 140 3.49 4.71 -7.25
CA GLY A 140 2.99 5.27 -6.00
C GLY A 140 3.73 6.52 -5.53
N ARG A 141 4.47 7.23 -6.40
CA ARG A 141 5.22 8.43 -6.01
C ARG A 141 4.26 9.61 -5.87
N THR A 142 4.10 10.12 -4.65
CA THR A 142 3.06 11.12 -4.32
C THR A 142 3.37 12.52 -4.84
N ASP A 143 4.64 12.84 -5.13
CA ASP A 143 5.04 14.14 -5.68
C ASP A 143 4.40 14.42 -7.05
N ILE A 144 3.97 13.40 -7.79
CA ILE A 144 3.34 13.58 -9.11
C ILE A 144 1.96 14.22 -9.05
N ILE A 145 1.30 14.21 -7.89
CA ILE A 145 -0.01 14.84 -7.69
C ILE A 145 0.06 16.33 -8.07
N ASP A 146 1.17 17.00 -7.74
CA ASP A 146 1.37 18.42 -8.07
C ASP A 146 1.46 18.65 -9.57
N THR A 147 2.05 17.72 -10.32
CA THR A 147 2.11 17.82 -11.79
C THR A 147 0.72 17.73 -12.40
N TYR A 148 -0.14 16.83 -11.93
CA TYR A 148 -1.51 16.74 -12.43
C TYR A 148 -2.36 17.96 -12.03
N LEU A 149 -2.12 18.57 -10.86
CA LEU A 149 -2.74 19.83 -10.45
C LEU A 149 -2.30 20.99 -11.35
N ASP A 150 -1.01 21.15 -11.60
CA ASP A 150 -0.44 22.20 -12.46
C ASP A 150 -0.95 22.12 -13.90
N HIS A 151 -1.22 20.90 -14.39
CA HIS A 151 -1.82 20.65 -15.70
C HIS A 151 -3.35 20.70 -15.73
N GLY A 152 -4.01 21.05 -14.62
CA GLY A 152 -5.47 21.17 -14.54
C GLY A 152 -6.22 19.85 -14.77
N ARG A 153 -5.60 18.73 -14.38
CA ARG A 153 -6.17 17.38 -14.52
C ARG A 153 -6.84 16.87 -13.24
N ILE A 154 -6.61 17.53 -12.11
CA ILE A 154 -7.28 17.23 -10.84
C ILE A 154 -8.24 18.37 -10.54
N HIS A 155 -9.48 18.00 -10.24
CA HIS A 155 -10.54 18.88 -9.79
C HIS A 155 -11.01 18.41 -8.43
N ASP A 156 -11.38 19.32 -7.54
CA ASP A 156 -11.84 18.99 -6.19
C ASP A 156 -13.10 19.74 -5.79
N GLY A 157 -13.84 19.13 -4.89
CA GLY A 157 -15.08 19.67 -4.33
C GLY A 157 -15.94 18.58 -3.73
N GLY A 158 -17.20 18.92 -3.50
CA GLY A 158 -18.14 17.97 -2.90
C GLY A 158 -18.36 16.72 -3.74
N GLU A 159 -18.65 15.55 -3.14
CA GLU A 159 -18.87 14.29 -3.89
C GLU A 159 -19.92 14.46 -5.01
N ASP A 160 -21.07 15.06 -4.70
CA ASP A 160 -22.11 15.36 -5.69
C ASP A 160 -21.61 16.33 -6.77
N THR A 161 -20.85 17.35 -6.37
CA THR A 161 -20.32 18.38 -7.29
C THR A 161 -19.27 17.78 -8.24
N MET A 162 -18.42 16.89 -7.74
CA MET A 162 -17.39 16.22 -8.52
C MET A 162 -17.96 15.16 -9.44
N THR A 163 -18.98 14.44 -8.98
CA THR A 163 -19.75 13.50 -9.81
C THR A 163 -20.47 14.25 -10.94
N ASP A 164 -21.08 15.40 -10.64
CA ASP A 164 -21.70 16.30 -11.62
C ASP A 164 -20.69 16.83 -12.64
N ALA A 165 -19.54 17.30 -12.18
CA ALA A 165 -18.49 17.85 -13.03
C ALA A 165 -17.91 16.78 -13.97
N ALA A 166 -17.61 15.59 -13.45
CA ALA A 166 -17.12 14.46 -14.24
C ALA A 166 -18.12 14.06 -15.34
N TYR A 167 -19.40 13.98 -14.96
CA TYR A 167 -20.47 13.67 -15.89
C TYR A 167 -20.65 14.75 -16.98
N ALA A 168 -20.63 16.03 -16.60
CA ALA A 168 -20.77 17.13 -17.54
C ALA A 168 -19.62 17.16 -18.56
N ALA A 169 -18.38 16.98 -18.12
CA ALA A 169 -17.22 16.95 -19.00
C ALA A 169 -17.23 15.74 -19.95
N TRP A 170 -17.60 14.56 -19.46
CA TRP A 170 -17.80 13.38 -20.31
C TRP A 170 -18.91 13.60 -21.35
N ARG A 171 -20.00 14.26 -20.97
CA ARG A 171 -21.11 14.57 -21.87
C ARG A 171 -20.70 15.57 -22.95
N GLU A 172 -19.94 16.60 -22.60
CA GLU A 172 -19.38 17.57 -23.55
C GLU A 172 -18.49 16.89 -24.58
N ASP A 173 -17.56 16.03 -24.14
CA ASP A 173 -16.72 15.23 -25.02
C ASP A 173 -17.54 14.35 -25.97
N THR A 174 -18.55 13.67 -25.43
CA THR A 174 -19.42 12.79 -26.21
C THR A 174 -20.24 13.57 -27.24
N ALA A 175 -20.75 14.75 -26.87
CA ALA A 175 -21.47 15.65 -27.79
C ALA A 175 -20.56 16.22 -28.89
N ALA A 176 -19.28 16.44 -28.59
CA ALA A 176 -18.25 16.82 -29.56
C ALA A 176 -17.80 15.65 -30.47
N GLY A 177 -18.25 14.43 -30.21
CA GLY A 177 -17.86 13.22 -30.95
C GLY A 177 -16.50 12.65 -30.54
N THR A 178 -15.94 13.10 -29.42
CA THR A 178 -14.71 12.57 -28.82
C THR A 178 -15.01 11.23 -28.14
N SER A 179 -14.16 10.22 -28.35
CA SER A 179 -14.30 8.95 -27.64
C SER A 179 -13.94 9.17 -26.17
N SER A 180 -14.91 9.08 -25.26
CA SER A 180 -14.72 9.32 -23.83
C SER A 180 -15.21 8.16 -22.97
N VAL A 181 -14.65 8.04 -21.77
CA VAL A 181 -15.11 7.09 -20.75
C VAL A 181 -15.29 7.80 -19.41
N LEU A 182 -16.43 7.54 -18.77
CA LEU A 182 -16.71 7.95 -17.41
C LEU A 182 -16.48 6.76 -16.47
N ILE A 183 -15.61 6.95 -15.48
CA ILE A 183 -15.17 5.90 -14.56
C ILE A 183 -15.57 6.29 -13.14
N ALA A 184 -16.17 5.35 -12.43
CA ALA A 184 -16.44 5.46 -11.00
C ALA A 184 -16.04 4.17 -10.28
N GLU A 185 -15.91 4.23 -8.96
CA GLU A 185 -15.43 3.09 -8.17
C GLU A 185 -16.51 2.01 -7.98
N THR A 186 -17.71 2.40 -7.56
CA THR A 186 -18.76 1.47 -7.15
C THR A 186 -19.79 1.21 -8.27
N ASN A 187 -20.40 0.02 -8.24
CA ASN A 187 -21.50 -0.29 -9.16
C ASN A 187 -22.72 0.63 -8.94
N GLU A 188 -22.95 1.09 -7.70
CA GLU A 188 -24.05 1.99 -7.36
C GLU A 188 -23.89 3.35 -8.05
N THR A 189 -22.71 3.97 -7.91
CA THR A 189 -22.37 5.23 -8.59
C THR A 189 -22.45 5.06 -10.12
N VAL A 190 -21.96 3.93 -10.65
CA VAL A 190 -22.05 3.63 -12.09
C VAL A 190 -23.50 3.52 -12.57
N THR A 191 -24.38 2.82 -11.84
CA THR A 191 -25.80 2.71 -12.19
C THR A 191 -26.51 4.07 -12.09
N ALA A 192 -26.20 4.87 -11.07
CA ALA A 192 -26.74 6.24 -10.94
C ALA A 192 -26.32 7.13 -12.12
N LEU A 193 -25.03 7.13 -12.47
CA LEU A 193 -24.49 7.89 -13.61
C LEU A 193 -25.08 7.42 -14.95
N ASN A 194 -25.25 6.11 -15.14
CA ASN A 194 -25.86 5.55 -16.33
C ASN A 194 -27.32 5.98 -16.50
N ASN A 195 -28.12 5.92 -15.42
CA ASN A 195 -29.52 6.33 -15.45
C ASN A 195 -29.67 7.84 -15.69
N ARG A 196 -28.78 8.65 -15.11
CA ARG A 196 -28.70 10.08 -15.41
C ARG A 196 -28.37 10.32 -16.89
N ALA A 197 -27.31 9.69 -17.41
CA ALA A 197 -26.91 9.79 -18.82
C ALA A 197 -28.08 9.55 -19.77
N ARG A 198 -28.83 8.48 -19.50
CA ARG A 198 -30.00 8.12 -20.29
C ARG A 198 -31.12 9.16 -20.19
N THR A 199 -31.49 9.57 -18.98
CA THR A 199 -32.55 10.56 -18.74
C THR A 199 -32.27 11.86 -19.50
N ASP A 200 -31.03 12.31 -19.42
CA ASP A 200 -30.55 13.52 -20.07
C ASP A 200 -30.58 13.44 -21.60
N LEU A 201 -30.18 12.29 -22.18
CA LEU A 201 -30.29 12.06 -23.63
C LEU A 201 -31.75 12.07 -24.10
N ILE A 202 -32.70 11.62 -23.28
CA ILE A 202 -34.14 11.68 -23.58
C ILE A 202 -34.64 13.12 -23.54
N LEU A 203 -34.27 13.89 -22.51
CA LEU A 203 -34.67 15.29 -22.35
C LEU A 203 -34.14 16.18 -23.49
N ASP A 204 -32.91 15.92 -23.95
CA ASP A 204 -32.31 16.64 -25.09
C ASP A 204 -32.89 16.23 -26.45
N GLY A 205 -33.71 15.18 -26.49
CA GLY A 205 -34.23 14.59 -27.73
C GLY A 205 -33.17 13.86 -28.56
N ALA A 206 -31.99 13.61 -28.01
CA ALA A 206 -30.97 12.75 -28.64
C ALA A 206 -31.41 11.27 -28.63
N LEU A 207 -32.20 10.88 -27.63
CA LEU A 207 -32.82 9.56 -27.50
C LEU A 207 -34.34 9.68 -27.57
N HIS A 208 -34.95 8.93 -28.49
CA HIS A 208 -36.40 8.82 -28.60
C HIS A 208 -36.82 7.36 -28.42
N PRO A 209 -36.86 6.85 -27.17
CA PRO A 209 -37.20 5.47 -26.93
C PRO A 209 -38.69 5.25 -27.24
N SER A 210 -38.96 4.62 -28.39
CA SER A 210 -40.33 4.22 -28.77
C SER A 210 -40.78 2.95 -28.05
N ARG A 211 -39.83 2.06 -27.77
CA ARG A 211 -40.00 0.86 -26.96
C ARG A 211 -38.77 0.66 -26.09
N GLU A 212 -39.00 0.18 -24.88
CA GLU A 212 -37.99 -0.03 -23.86
C GLU A 212 -38.02 -1.47 -23.35
N VAL A 213 -36.88 -1.91 -22.81
CA VAL A 213 -36.71 -3.18 -22.09
C VAL A 213 -36.04 -2.92 -20.76
N GLU A 214 -36.39 -3.72 -19.76
CA GLU A 214 -35.72 -3.73 -18.46
C GLU A 214 -34.43 -4.56 -18.54
N LEU A 215 -33.37 -4.01 -17.98
CA LEU A 215 -32.03 -4.58 -17.91
C LEU A 215 -31.81 -5.30 -16.56
N ASN A 216 -30.62 -5.89 -16.40
CA ASN A 216 -30.28 -6.66 -15.20
C ASN A 216 -30.30 -5.85 -13.89
N ASP A 217 -29.96 -4.57 -13.93
CA ASP A 217 -29.96 -3.69 -12.76
C ASP A 217 -31.29 -2.92 -12.57
N GLY A 218 -32.35 -3.31 -13.29
CA GLY A 218 -33.65 -2.64 -13.26
C GLY A 218 -33.72 -1.36 -14.10
N SER A 219 -32.61 -0.93 -14.70
CA SER A 219 -32.61 0.22 -15.62
C SER A 219 -33.37 -0.10 -16.90
N LEU A 220 -33.97 0.91 -17.51
CA LEU A 220 -34.62 0.77 -18.81
C LEU A 220 -33.64 1.10 -19.94
N ALA A 221 -33.77 0.44 -21.08
CA ALA A 221 -33.00 0.74 -22.29
C ALA A 221 -33.84 0.66 -23.56
N GLY A 222 -33.53 1.52 -24.53
CA GLY A 222 -34.24 1.67 -25.80
C GLY A 222 -33.28 1.82 -26.98
N VAL A 223 -33.84 2.01 -28.18
CA VAL A 223 -33.05 2.25 -29.40
C VAL A 223 -32.20 3.51 -29.24
N GLY A 224 -30.90 3.39 -29.50
CA GLY A 224 -29.90 4.45 -29.33
C GLY A 224 -29.06 4.30 -28.05
N ASP A 225 -29.54 3.56 -27.05
CA ASP A 225 -28.82 3.40 -25.80
C ASP A 225 -27.49 2.65 -25.98
N THR A 226 -26.50 3.02 -25.16
CA THR A 226 -25.25 2.29 -25.01
C THR A 226 -25.36 1.30 -23.88
N ILE A 227 -25.04 0.03 -24.16
CA ILE A 227 -25.10 -1.06 -23.19
C ILE A 227 -23.76 -1.79 -23.07
N ILE A 228 -23.60 -2.53 -21.98
CA ILE A 228 -22.46 -3.42 -21.73
C ILE A 228 -22.96 -4.83 -21.38
N THR A 229 -22.31 -5.84 -21.94
CA THR A 229 -22.67 -7.25 -21.71
C THR A 229 -21.85 -7.84 -20.57
N ARG A 230 -22.48 -8.56 -19.62
CA ARG A 230 -21.86 -9.10 -18.40
C ARG A 230 -21.47 -10.57 -18.47
N ARG A 231 -21.82 -11.28 -19.56
CA ARG A 231 -21.59 -12.73 -19.67
C ARG A 231 -21.11 -13.13 -21.06
N ASN A 232 -20.08 -13.97 -21.13
CA ASN A 232 -19.67 -14.58 -22.39
C ASN A 232 -20.76 -15.53 -22.92
N ASP A 233 -21.26 -15.31 -24.14
CA ASP A 233 -22.10 -16.28 -24.86
C ASP A 233 -21.67 -16.39 -26.33
N ARG A 234 -20.98 -17.50 -26.65
CA ARG A 234 -20.45 -17.76 -28.00
C ARG A 234 -21.53 -18.18 -29.00
N ARG A 235 -22.74 -18.52 -28.55
CA ARG A 235 -23.88 -18.83 -29.43
C ARG A 235 -24.44 -17.54 -30.03
N LEU A 236 -24.34 -16.44 -29.30
CA LEU A 236 -24.69 -15.10 -29.77
C LEU A 236 -23.53 -14.53 -30.58
N ARG A 237 -23.53 -14.77 -31.89
CA ARG A 237 -22.43 -14.40 -32.77
C ARG A 237 -22.85 -14.03 -34.19
N THR A 238 -21.95 -13.31 -34.84
CA THR A 238 -21.93 -13.13 -36.30
C THR A 238 -20.79 -13.97 -36.89
N LYS A 239 -20.48 -13.75 -38.17
CA LYS A 239 -19.29 -14.33 -38.81
C LYS A 239 -18.00 -13.83 -38.17
N ASP A 240 -17.97 -12.57 -37.76
CA ASP A 240 -16.73 -11.87 -37.42
C ASP A 240 -16.58 -11.59 -35.92
N THR A 241 -17.64 -11.71 -35.11
CA THR A 241 -17.58 -11.43 -33.67
C THR A 241 -18.66 -12.17 -32.87
N TRP A 242 -18.55 -12.21 -31.54
CA TRP A 242 -19.49 -12.85 -30.61
C TRP A 242 -19.60 -12.06 -29.29
N VAL A 243 -20.63 -12.35 -28.50
CA VAL A 243 -20.94 -11.60 -27.27
C VAL A 243 -20.00 -11.94 -26.12
N ARG A 244 -19.17 -10.97 -25.71
CA ARG A 244 -18.17 -11.09 -24.64
C ARG A 244 -18.58 -10.30 -23.39
N ASN A 245 -18.20 -10.79 -22.22
CA ASN A 245 -18.26 -9.99 -20.99
C ASN A 245 -17.34 -8.76 -21.12
N GLY A 246 -17.86 -7.58 -20.80
CA GLY A 246 -17.18 -6.29 -20.90
C GLY A 246 -17.31 -5.59 -22.27
N ALA A 247 -17.90 -6.25 -23.27
CA ALA A 247 -18.10 -5.63 -24.59
C ALA A 247 -19.21 -4.58 -24.55
N ARG A 248 -18.98 -3.43 -25.20
CA ARG A 248 -19.94 -2.32 -25.31
C ARG A 248 -20.63 -2.28 -26.67
N TRP A 249 -21.92 -1.95 -26.67
CA TRP A 249 -22.77 -2.00 -27.85
C TRP A 249 -23.77 -0.83 -27.90
N HIS A 250 -24.18 -0.43 -29.11
CA HIS A 250 -25.35 0.41 -29.33
C HIS A 250 -26.57 -0.44 -29.65
N ILE A 251 -27.71 -0.12 -29.03
CA ILE A 251 -29.00 -0.70 -29.39
C ILE A 251 -29.50 -0.06 -30.68
N THR A 252 -29.73 -0.88 -31.69
CA THR A 252 -30.26 -0.44 -33.00
C THR A 252 -31.73 -0.78 -33.19
N GLN A 253 -32.25 -1.79 -32.48
CA GLN A 253 -33.66 -2.15 -32.51
C GLN A 253 -34.04 -2.88 -31.22
N VAL A 254 -35.21 -2.53 -30.68
CA VAL A 254 -35.90 -3.27 -29.62
C VAL A 254 -37.06 -4.04 -30.26
N ARG A 255 -37.13 -5.35 -30.05
CA ARG A 255 -38.20 -6.21 -30.61
C ARG A 255 -39.37 -6.38 -29.65
N ASP A 256 -40.48 -6.89 -30.18
CA ASP A 256 -41.73 -7.15 -29.46
C ASP A 256 -41.56 -8.16 -28.31
N ASP A 257 -40.62 -9.09 -28.46
CA ASP A 257 -40.33 -10.15 -27.49
C ASP A 257 -39.34 -9.72 -26.39
N GLY A 258 -38.89 -8.45 -26.39
CA GLY A 258 -37.87 -7.94 -25.47
C GLY A 258 -36.43 -8.23 -25.90
N SER A 259 -36.20 -8.84 -27.07
CA SER A 259 -34.84 -9.03 -27.60
C SER A 259 -34.28 -7.73 -28.18
N LEU A 260 -32.95 -7.58 -28.07
CA LEU A 260 -32.22 -6.41 -28.57
C LEU A 260 -31.41 -6.75 -29.82
N THR A 261 -31.41 -5.86 -30.81
CA THR A 261 -30.43 -5.90 -31.90
C THR A 261 -29.35 -4.87 -31.63
N VAL A 262 -28.12 -5.35 -31.47
CA VAL A 262 -27.02 -4.55 -30.95
C VAL A 262 -25.85 -4.52 -31.94
N ARG A 263 -25.08 -3.44 -31.95
CA ARG A 263 -23.86 -3.30 -32.78
C ARG A 263 -22.70 -2.83 -31.92
N ALA A 264 -21.51 -3.36 -32.16
CA ALA A 264 -20.32 -2.95 -31.44
C ALA A 264 -20.03 -1.46 -31.68
N ILE A 265 -19.59 -0.76 -30.62
CA ILE A 265 -19.21 0.65 -30.72
C ILE A 265 -18.10 0.81 -31.78
N GLY A 266 -18.18 1.87 -32.59
CA GLY A 266 -17.19 2.18 -33.63
C GLY A 266 -17.42 1.49 -35.00
N ARG A 267 -18.37 0.56 -35.12
CA ARG A 267 -18.73 -0.05 -36.42
C ARG A 267 -20.01 0.56 -37.00
N ARG A 268 -19.87 1.27 -38.14
CA ARG A 268 -21.00 1.95 -38.81
C ARG A 268 -21.89 1.00 -39.64
N PHE A 269 -21.34 -0.11 -40.17
CA PHE A 269 -22.07 -1.09 -40.99
C PHE A 269 -21.65 -2.54 -40.68
N GLY A 270 -22.58 -3.49 -40.81
CA GLY A 270 -22.35 -4.92 -40.54
C GLY A 270 -22.27 -5.29 -39.05
N GLY A 271 -22.30 -6.59 -38.73
CA GLY A 271 -21.99 -7.07 -37.38
C GLY A 271 -23.08 -6.90 -36.31
N ALA A 272 -24.36 -6.78 -36.69
CA ALA A 272 -25.44 -6.74 -35.71
C ALA A 272 -25.69 -8.12 -35.07
N ILE A 273 -25.79 -8.18 -33.75
CA ILE A 273 -26.11 -9.38 -32.98
C ILE A 273 -27.49 -9.21 -32.35
N VAL A 274 -28.25 -10.31 -32.26
CA VAL A 274 -29.48 -10.37 -31.50
C VAL A 274 -29.20 -10.94 -30.12
N LEU A 275 -29.47 -10.14 -29.08
CA LEU A 275 -29.48 -10.57 -27.69
C LEU A 275 -30.90 -11.02 -27.32
N PRO A 276 -31.13 -12.30 -26.99
CA PRO A 276 -32.43 -12.78 -26.54
C PRO A 276 -32.89 -12.08 -25.26
N ALA A 277 -34.20 -11.92 -25.06
CA ALA A 277 -34.75 -11.22 -23.91
C ALA A 277 -34.22 -11.72 -22.56
N ALA A 278 -34.12 -13.04 -22.37
CA ALA A 278 -33.56 -13.63 -21.15
C ALA A 278 -32.09 -13.24 -20.90
N TYR A 279 -31.29 -13.13 -21.98
CA TYR A 279 -29.92 -12.66 -21.85
C TYR A 279 -29.88 -11.17 -21.50
N VAL A 280 -30.79 -10.36 -22.06
CA VAL A 280 -30.90 -8.93 -21.79
C VAL A 280 -31.25 -8.67 -20.32
N SER A 281 -32.27 -9.36 -19.80
CA SER A 281 -32.74 -9.16 -18.42
C SER A 281 -31.76 -9.66 -17.35
N GLU A 282 -30.83 -10.56 -17.68
CA GLU A 282 -29.91 -11.14 -16.69
C GLU A 282 -28.46 -10.65 -16.84
N HIS A 283 -28.06 -10.21 -18.04
CA HIS A 283 -26.64 -10.06 -18.38
C HIS A 283 -26.32 -8.79 -19.18
N VAL A 284 -27.22 -7.81 -19.20
CA VAL A 284 -26.98 -6.52 -19.86
C VAL A 284 -27.23 -5.39 -18.86
N ASP A 285 -26.31 -4.42 -18.80
CA ASP A 285 -26.50 -3.14 -18.10
C ASP A 285 -26.32 -1.98 -19.11
N LEU A 286 -26.66 -0.77 -18.70
CA LEU A 286 -26.23 0.44 -19.41
C LEU A 286 -24.70 0.60 -19.37
N GLY A 287 -24.14 1.22 -20.40
CA GLY A 287 -22.68 1.25 -20.64
C GLY A 287 -22.09 2.64 -20.86
N TYR A 288 -22.73 3.71 -20.36
CA TYR A 288 -22.23 5.09 -20.44
C TYR A 288 -21.08 5.33 -19.44
N ALA A 289 -21.24 4.87 -18.21
CA ALA A 289 -20.23 4.81 -17.16
C ALA A 289 -19.83 3.35 -16.87
N VAL A 290 -18.59 3.16 -16.41
CA VAL A 290 -18.03 1.83 -16.07
C VAL A 290 -17.18 1.91 -14.81
N THR A 291 -16.93 0.76 -14.18
CA THR A 291 -15.93 0.67 -13.11
C THR A 291 -14.51 0.61 -13.68
N ALA A 292 -13.50 0.97 -12.88
CA ALA A 292 -12.09 0.89 -13.30
C ALA A 292 -11.70 -0.53 -13.76
N HIS A 293 -12.16 -1.58 -13.07
CA HIS A 293 -11.99 -2.98 -13.49
C HIS A 293 -12.54 -3.26 -14.90
N ARG A 294 -13.69 -2.67 -15.26
CA ARG A 294 -14.28 -2.83 -16.60
C ARG A 294 -13.62 -1.94 -17.64
N ALA A 295 -12.97 -0.87 -17.23
CA ALA A 295 -12.21 0.02 -18.09
C ALA A 295 -10.82 -0.54 -18.44
N GLN A 296 -10.35 -1.57 -17.75
CA GLN A 296 -9.04 -2.18 -18.03
C GLN A 296 -8.98 -2.74 -19.47
N GLY A 297 -7.86 -2.47 -20.15
CA GLY A 297 -7.70 -2.75 -21.58
C GLY A 297 -8.42 -1.78 -22.53
N ILE A 298 -9.38 -0.98 -22.06
CA ILE A 298 -10.06 0.03 -22.90
C ILE A 298 -9.11 1.22 -23.14
N THR A 299 -9.16 1.77 -24.35
CA THR A 299 -8.48 3.02 -24.71
C THR A 299 -9.47 3.99 -25.37
N THR A 300 -9.59 5.19 -24.84
CA THR A 300 -10.41 6.29 -25.34
C THR A 300 -9.54 7.52 -25.62
N ASP A 301 -10.11 8.59 -26.15
CA ASP A 301 -9.39 9.85 -26.34
C ASP A 301 -9.30 10.61 -25.02
N THR A 302 -10.40 10.63 -24.24
CA THR A 302 -10.45 11.23 -22.90
C THR A 302 -10.98 10.24 -21.87
N ALA A 303 -10.60 10.43 -20.61
CA ALA A 303 -11.14 9.69 -19.47
C ALA A 303 -11.45 10.64 -18.31
N HIS A 304 -12.63 10.47 -17.71
CA HIS A 304 -13.10 11.24 -16.55
C HIS A 304 -13.37 10.27 -15.40
N THR A 305 -12.69 10.46 -14.28
CA THR A 305 -12.72 9.52 -13.15
C THR A 305 -13.18 10.23 -11.89
N VAL A 306 -14.23 9.71 -11.26
CA VAL A 306 -14.63 10.10 -9.91
C VAL A 306 -13.75 9.36 -8.91
N VAL A 307 -13.12 10.10 -7.99
CA VAL A 307 -12.18 9.59 -6.99
C VAL A 307 -12.67 9.94 -5.60
N THR A 308 -12.67 8.97 -4.71
CA THR A 308 -13.05 9.13 -3.30
C THR A 308 -11.87 8.72 -2.39
N THR A 309 -12.03 8.87 -1.08
CA THR A 309 -11.02 8.41 -0.11
C THR A 309 -10.87 6.89 -0.05
N THR A 310 -11.82 6.12 -0.59
CA THR A 310 -11.76 4.65 -0.62
C THR A 310 -11.08 4.11 -1.87
N THR A 311 -10.83 4.97 -2.86
CA THR A 311 -10.20 4.57 -4.11
C THR A 311 -8.80 4.02 -3.85
N THR A 312 -8.51 2.86 -4.42
CA THR A 312 -7.19 2.23 -4.34
C THR A 312 -6.23 2.83 -5.36
N ARG A 313 -4.91 2.75 -5.09
CA ARG A 313 -3.87 3.20 -6.02
C ARG A 313 -4.01 2.54 -7.38
N GLU A 314 -4.25 1.24 -7.41
CA GLU A 314 -4.36 0.46 -8.65
C GLU A 314 -5.60 0.89 -9.46
N ASN A 315 -6.73 1.15 -8.81
CA ASN A 315 -7.93 1.69 -9.45
C ASN A 315 -7.66 3.09 -10.02
N PHE A 316 -7.02 3.95 -9.24
CA PHE A 316 -6.67 5.31 -9.67
C PHE A 316 -5.72 5.30 -10.87
N TYR A 317 -4.65 4.49 -10.80
CA TYR A 317 -3.69 4.34 -11.90
C TYR A 317 -4.36 3.80 -13.17
N VAL A 318 -5.18 2.75 -13.08
CA VAL A 318 -5.92 2.24 -14.24
C VAL A 318 -6.82 3.34 -14.81
N ALA A 319 -7.60 4.02 -13.97
CA ALA A 319 -8.54 5.03 -14.44
C ALA A 319 -7.84 6.24 -15.10
N MET A 320 -6.71 6.69 -14.54
CA MET A 320 -5.90 7.81 -15.04
C MET A 320 -5.03 7.49 -16.26
N THR A 321 -5.18 6.30 -16.85
CA THR A 321 -4.40 5.86 -18.01
C THR A 321 -5.27 5.35 -19.17
N ARG A 322 -6.59 5.61 -19.16
CA ARG A 322 -7.50 5.13 -20.21
C ARG A 322 -7.57 6.07 -21.43
N GLY A 323 -7.42 7.38 -21.22
CA GLY A 323 -7.45 8.40 -22.25
C GLY A 323 -6.08 8.63 -22.90
N ARG A 324 -6.04 8.74 -24.24
CA ARG A 324 -4.81 9.08 -24.99
C ARG A 324 -4.44 10.56 -24.87
N ASN A 325 -5.44 11.45 -24.87
CA ASN A 325 -5.25 12.90 -24.94
C ASN A 325 -5.40 13.58 -23.58
N ALA A 326 -6.24 13.03 -22.71
CA ALA A 326 -6.55 13.62 -21.42
C ALA A 326 -7.10 12.59 -20.42
N ASN A 327 -6.59 12.62 -19.19
CA ASN A 327 -7.17 11.90 -18.06
C ASN A 327 -7.44 12.91 -16.95
N HIS A 328 -8.68 12.95 -16.47
CA HIS A 328 -9.14 13.87 -15.44
C HIS A 328 -9.63 13.11 -14.21
N ALA A 329 -9.20 13.58 -13.03
CA ALA A 329 -9.66 13.11 -11.73
C ALA A 329 -10.54 14.17 -11.07
N TYR A 330 -11.72 13.76 -10.62
CA TYR A 330 -12.68 14.57 -9.89
C TYR A 330 -12.75 14.02 -8.46
N VAL A 331 -12.09 14.70 -7.54
CA VAL A 331 -11.77 14.20 -6.20
C VAL A 331 -12.78 14.74 -5.20
N ALA A 332 -13.60 13.83 -4.66
CA ALA A 332 -14.48 14.13 -3.54
C ALA A 332 -13.63 14.35 -2.27
N VAL A 333 -13.71 15.55 -1.69
CA VAL A 333 -12.93 15.94 -0.50
C VAL A 333 -13.72 15.88 0.81
N ASP A 334 -15.04 15.83 0.71
CA ASP A 334 -15.97 15.57 1.78
C ASP A 334 -16.30 14.07 1.87
N LYS A 335 -16.57 13.59 3.08
CA LYS A 335 -17.29 12.32 3.25
C LYS A 335 -18.77 12.59 2.98
N PRO A 336 -19.53 11.66 2.38
CA PRO A 336 -20.98 11.76 2.42
C PRO A 336 -21.41 11.74 3.90
N ASP A 337 -22.13 12.78 4.34
CA ASP A 337 -22.76 12.81 5.66
C ASP A 337 -24.29 12.74 5.55
N ASP A 338 -24.92 12.38 6.66
CA ASP A 338 -26.35 12.54 7.00
C ASP A 338 -27.27 11.29 7.06
N ALA A 339 -26.80 10.16 7.61
CA ALA A 339 -27.75 9.21 8.22
C ALA A 339 -27.35 8.67 9.59
N HIS A 340 -26.12 8.19 9.81
CA HIS A 340 -25.73 7.62 11.10
C HIS A 340 -24.22 7.65 11.32
N SER A 341 -23.66 8.75 11.84
CA SER A 341 -22.43 8.77 12.67
C SER A 341 -22.25 10.16 13.26
N GLN A 342 -21.97 10.26 14.56
CA GLN A 342 -21.55 11.54 15.15
C GLN A 342 -20.14 11.89 14.65
N PRO A 343 -19.79 13.18 14.48
CA PRO A 343 -18.44 13.59 14.09
C PRO A 343 -17.41 13.01 15.06
N HIS A 344 -16.41 12.29 14.54
CA HIS A 344 -15.32 11.78 15.37
C HIS A 344 -14.26 12.88 15.55
N PRO A 345 -13.65 13.03 16.75
CA PRO A 345 -12.54 13.94 16.94
C PRO A 345 -11.32 13.42 16.15
N GLY A 346 -11.15 13.94 14.94
CA GLY A 346 -10.18 13.47 13.95
C GLY A 346 -10.57 13.77 12.50
N ASP A 347 -11.83 14.14 12.23
CA ASP A 347 -12.23 14.62 10.90
C ASP A 347 -11.56 15.97 10.59
N ASN A 348 -10.74 15.97 9.54
CA ASN A 348 -9.98 17.13 9.11
C ASN A 348 -10.84 17.93 8.12
N SER A 349 -11.43 19.04 8.57
CA SER A 349 -12.27 19.94 7.74
C SER A 349 -11.53 20.60 6.57
N ASP A 350 -10.21 20.42 6.49
CA ASP A 350 -9.31 20.99 5.48
C ASP A 350 -8.80 19.93 4.49
N ALA A 351 -9.53 18.81 4.31
CA ALA A 351 -9.17 17.81 3.32
C ALA A 351 -9.12 18.46 1.92
N THR A 352 -7.95 18.38 1.28
CA THR A 352 -7.72 18.85 -0.08
C THR A 352 -7.65 17.67 -1.04
N ALA A 353 -7.83 17.92 -2.34
CA ALA A 353 -7.58 16.92 -3.39
C ALA A 353 -6.22 16.23 -3.20
N ARG A 354 -5.20 17.02 -2.84
CA ARG A 354 -3.85 16.55 -2.59
C ARG A 354 -3.79 15.55 -1.43
N SER A 355 -4.44 15.83 -0.30
CA SER A 355 -4.43 14.91 0.84
C SER A 355 -5.22 13.63 0.57
N VAL A 356 -6.34 13.72 -0.16
CA VAL A 356 -7.12 12.54 -0.57
C VAL A 356 -6.29 11.67 -1.51
N LEU A 357 -5.72 12.26 -2.56
CA LEU A 357 -4.88 11.53 -3.51
C LEU A 357 -3.61 10.98 -2.87
N TYR A 358 -3.02 11.67 -1.88
CA TYR A 358 -1.92 11.12 -1.10
C TYR A 358 -2.36 9.84 -0.38
N GLY A 359 -3.55 9.84 0.24
CA GLY A 359 -4.15 8.65 0.83
C GLY A 359 -4.38 7.54 -0.18
N VAL A 360 -5.00 7.84 -1.33
CA VAL A 360 -5.25 6.89 -2.44
C VAL A 360 -3.95 6.25 -2.92
N MET A 361 -2.88 7.04 -3.08
CA MET A 361 -1.57 6.54 -3.52
C MET A 361 -0.88 5.62 -2.50
N GLN A 362 -1.28 5.69 -1.22
CA GLN A 362 -0.83 4.78 -0.16
C GLN A 362 -1.80 3.60 0.05
N HIS A 363 -3.02 3.70 -0.46
CA HIS A 363 -4.04 2.67 -0.34
C HIS A 363 -3.84 1.59 -1.41
N VAL A 364 -3.04 0.58 -1.07
CA VAL A 364 -2.80 -0.60 -1.93
C VAL A 364 -3.95 -1.59 -1.75
N GLY A 365 -4.72 -1.82 -2.82
CA GLY A 365 -5.83 -2.78 -2.81
C GLY A 365 -5.43 -4.21 -3.16
N ALA A 366 -4.17 -4.41 -3.56
CA ALA A 366 -3.63 -5.73 -3.90
C ALA A 366 -3.54 -6.63 -2.66
N GLU A 367 -4.07 -7.85 -2.76
CA GLU A 367 -3.84 -8.87 -1.75
C GLU A 367 -2.38 -9.33 -1.82
N LEU A 368 -1.69 -9.32 -0.68
CA LEU A 368 -0.35 -9.88 -0.57
C LEU A 368 -0.41 -11.40 -0.77
N SER A 369 0.58 -11.95 -1.48
CA SER A 369 0.73 -13.40 -1.53
C SER A 369 0.97 -13.97 -0.14
N ALA A 370 0.82 -15.30 0.02
CA ALA A 370 1.14 -15.96 1.29
C ALA A 370 2.60 -15.73 1.71
N HIS A 371 3.54 -15.66 0.76
CA HIS A 371 4.95 -15.37 1.04
C HIS A 371 5.13 -13.94 1.53
N GLU A 372 4.57 -12.95 0.82
CA GLU A 372 4.63 -11.54 1.23
C GLU A 372 3.93 -11.30 2.56
N THR A 373 2.80 -11.98 2.82
CA THR A 373 2.09 -11.93 4.11
C THR A 373 2.96 -12.52 5.23
N ILE A 374 3.58 -13.69 5.00
CA ILE A 374 4.49 -14.30 5.98
C ILE A 374 5.67 -13.35 6.26
N THR A 375 6.28 -12.77 5.24
CA THR A 375 7.37 -11.80 5.40
C THR A 375 6.91 -10.56 6.16
N ALA A 376 5.76 -9.98 5.81
CA ALA A 376 5.22 -8.80 6.49
C ALA A 376 4.90 -9.07 7.97
N GLU A 377 4.30 -10.21 8.28
CA GLU A 377 4.04 -10.64 9.66
C GLU A 377 5.36 -10.91 10.41
N GLN A 378 6.33 -11.58 9.79
CA GLN A 378 7.65 -11.81 10.39
C GLN A 378 8.38 -10.49 10.67
N GLU A 379 8.31 -9.52 9.77
CA GLU A 379 8.87 -8.18 9.94
C GLU A 379 8.15 -7.43 11.08
N LEU A 380 6.83 -7.51 11.17
CA LEU A 380 6.03 -6.89 12.23
C LEU A 380 6.37 -7.49 13.60
N TRP A 381 6.29 -8.81 13.74
CA TRP A 381 6.51 -9.53 15.01
C TRP A 381 8.00 -9.58 15.40
N GLY A 382 8.90 -9.55 14.41
CA GLY A 382 10.34 -9.45 14.60
C GLY A 382 10.84 -8.02 14.81
N SER A 383 9.99 -7.00 14.68
CA SER A 383 10.38 -5.61 14.86
C SER A 383 10.86 -5.32 16.28
N ILE A 384 11.80 -4.39 16.40
CA ILE A 384 12.34 -3.94 17.69
C ILE A 384 11.26 -3.24 18.49
N ALA A 385 10.27 -2.62 17.85
CA ALA A 385 9.10 -2.06 18.54
C ALA A 385 8.33 -3.15 19.30
N GLN A 386 7.98 -4.25 18.62
CA GLN A 386 7.23 -5.36 19.20
C GLN A 386 8.05 -6.08 20.28
N LEU A 387 9.29 -6.47 19.96
CA LEU A 387 10.16 -7.17 20.90
C LEU A 387 10.49 -6.32 22.15
N ALA A 388 10.62 -5.00 21.99
CA ALA A 388 10.81 -4.09 23.13
C ALA A 388 9.56 -4.00 24.01
N ALA A 389 8.36 -3.95 23.43
CA ALA A 389 7.11 -3.92 24.18
C ALA A 389 6.91 -5.23 24.98
N GLU A 390 7.23 -6.38 24.39
CA GLU A 390 7.23 -7.66 25.09
C GLU A 390 8.25 -7.67 26.24
N TYR A 391 9.49 -7.23 25.98
CA TYR A 391 10.53 -7.12 27.00
C TYR A 391 10.09 -6.22 28.16
N GLU A 392 9.53 -5.05 27.86
CA GLU A 392 9.08 -4.08 28.86
C GLU A 392 7.94 -4.64 29.74
N THR A 393 7.00 -5.37 29.14
CA THR A 393 5.91 -6.05 29.84
C THR A 393 6.42 -7.12 30.80
N ILE A 394 7.30 -8.02 30.31
CA ILE A 394 7.90 -9.06 31.13
C ILE A 394 8.74 -8.44 32.25
N ALA A 395 9.51 -7.39 31.93
CA ALA A 395 10.35 -6.72 32.89
C ALA A 395 9.54 -6.02 33.99
N GLN A 396 8.35 -5.49 33.67
CA GLN A 396 7.46 -4.89 34.66
C GLN A 396 6.95 -5.94 35.65
N ALA A 397 6.53 -7.11 35.16
CA ALA A 397 6.11 -8.22 36.02
C ALA A 397 7.27 -8.81 36.83
N ALA A 398 8.42 -9.05 36.18
CA ALA A 398 9.59 -9.67 36.80
C ALA A 398 10.21 -8.84 37.93
N GLN A 399 10.09 -7.51 37.86
CA GLN A 399 10.65 -6.59 38.86
C GLN A 399 9.59 -6.09 39.87
N TYR A 400 8.33 -6.53 39.76
CA TYR A 400 7.24 -6.04 40.60
C TYR A 400 7.54 -6.15 42.09
N ASP A 401 7.88 -7.36 42.57
CA ASP A 401 8.17 -7.61 43.99
C ASP A 401 9.32 -6.76 44.51
N ARG A 402 10.32 -6.53 43.65
CA ARG A 402 11.48 -5.71 43.98
C ARG A 402 11.09 -4.26 44.15
N TRP A 403 10.32 -3.70 43.22
CA TRP A 403 9.87 -2.31 43.29
C TRP A 403 8.85 -2.09 44.41
N ALA A 404 7.98 -3.05 44.67
CA ALA A 404 7.10 -3.03 45.84
C ALA A 404 7.90 -2.97 47.14
N THR A 405 8.92 -3.83 47.29
CA THR A 405 9.81 -3.81 48.46
C THR A 405 10.52 -2.45 48.60
N LEU A 406 10.99 -1.88 47.49
CA LEU A 406 11.66 -0.58 47.48
C LEU A 406 10.70 0.57 47.87
N LEU A 407 9.46 0.56 47.37
CA LEU A 407 8.44 1.55 47.71
C LEU A 407 8.07 1.48 49.20
N HIS A 408 7.86 0.28 49.74
CA HIS A 408 7.62 0.07 51.17
C HIS A 408 8.79 0.52 52.04
N ALA A 409 10.03 0.40 51.55
CA ALA A 409 11.23 0.87 52.24
C ALA A 409 11.57 2.36 52.00
N SER A 410 10.80 3.08 51.17
CA SER A 410 11.14 4.44 50.73
C SER A 410 10.76 5.56 51.71
N GLY A 411 10.08 5.23 52.80
CA GLY A 411 9.58 6.20 53.79
C GLY A 411 8.14 6.66 53.53
N LEU A 412 7.45 6.06 52.55
CA LEU A 412 6.00 6.12 52.42
C LEU A 412 5.33 5.31 53.55
N THR A 413 4.08 5.66 53.90
CA THR A 413 3.26 4.77 54.72
C THR A 413 2.88 3.52 53.91
N PRO A 414 2.51 2.40 54.57
CA PRO A 414 2.07 1.20 53.85
C PRO A 414 0.91 1.46 52.89
N GLU A 415 -0.05 2.31 53.28
CA GLU A 415 -1.19 2.70 52.42
C GLU A 415 -0.72 3.48 51.18
N GLN A 416 0.14 4.49 51.36
CA GLN A 416 0.70 5.27 50.25
C GLN A 416 1.52 4.43 49.26
N ALA A 417 2.24 3.41 49.76
CA ALA A 417 2.99 2.50 48.92
C ALA A 417 2.07 1.60 48.07
N GLU A 418 0.97 1.10 48.64
CA GLU A 418 -0.04 0.34 47.91
C GLU A 418 -0.80 1.21 46.89
N ASP A 419 -1.12 2.45 47.23
CA ASP A 419 -1.73 3.42 46.29
C ASP A 419 -0.81 3.66 45.09
N ALA A 420 0.50 3.78 45.31
CA ALA A 420 1.48 3.93 44.23
C ALA A 420 1.65 2.66 43.37
N LEU A 421 1.46 1.46 43.94
CA LEU A 421 1.56 0.18 43.24
C LEU A 421 0.34 -0.11 42.35
N THR A 422 -0.84 0.34 42.79
CA THR A 422 -2.12 0.12 42.11
C THR A 422 -2.50 1.25 41.14
N SER A 423 -1.76 2.35 41.14
CA SER A 423 -1.94 3.49 40.22
C SER A 423 -1.68 3.12 38.75
N ASP A 424 -2.47 3.70 37.84
CA ASP A 424 -2.26 3.62 36.39
C ASP A 424 -0.88 4.14 35.96
N ALA A 425 -0.28 5.04 36.74
CA ALA A 425 1.06 5.59 36.48
C ALA A 425 2.21 4.67 36.94
N TYR A 426 1.92 3.56 37.62
CA TYR A 426 2.95 2.64 38.13
C TYR A 426 3.83 2.07 37.02
N GLY A 427 3.27 1.78 35.83
CA GLY A 427 4.05 1.30 34.69
C GLY A 427 5.15 2.28 34.27
N ALA A 428 4.82 3.58 34.22
CA ALA A 428 5.78 4.63 33.90
C ALA A 428 6.85 4.79 35.00
N LEU A 429 6.44 4.73 36.27
CA LEU A 429 7.37 4.76 37.41
C LEU A 429 8.35 3.57 37.39
N SER A 430 7.85 2.35 37.17
CA SER A 430 8.65 1.13 37.09
C SER A 430 9.65 1.18 35.92
N ALA A 431 9.22 1.67 34.76
CA ALA A 431 10.10 1.87 33.61
C ALA A 431 11.20 2.90 33.88
N GLU A 432 10.90 4.00 34.58
CA GLU A 432 11.89 5.00 34.95
C GLU A 432 12.87 4.49 36.03
N LEU A 433 12.41 3.71 37.02
CA LEU A 433 13.28 3.04 38.00
C LEU A 433 14.28 2.10 37.31
N ARG A 434 13.80 1.28 36.37
CA ARG A 434 14.66 0.42 35.54
C ARG A 434 15.65 1.23 34.72
N ARG A 435 15.21 2.34 34.12
CA ARG A 435 16.09 3.24 33.36
C ARG A 435 17.16 3.85 34.25
N ALA A 436 16.81 4.30 35.45
CA ALA A 436 17.76 4.84 36.42
C ALA A 436 18.81 3.80 36.79
N GLU A 437 18.39 2.57 37.09
CA GLU A 437 19.28 1.46 37.41
C GLU A 437 20.20 1.10 36.23
N ALA A 438 19.67 1.00 35.01
CA ALA A 438 20.47 0.72 33.81
C ALA A 438 21.53 1.81 33.53
N ASN A 439 21.30 3.03 34.01
CA ASN A 439 22.24 4.14 33.98
C ASN A 439 23.14 4.23 35.22
N HIS A 440 23.17 3.18 36.06
CA HIS A 440 23.96 3.04 37.28
C HIS A 440 23.58 4.02 38.40
N HIS A 441 22.34 4.50 38.45
CA HIS A 441 21.83 5.21 39.64
C HIS A 441 21.50 4.19 40.73
N ASP A 442 21.91 4.51 41.96
CA ASP A 442 21.56 3.73 43.16
C ASP A 442 20.12 4.06 43.55
N VAL A 443 19.17 3.30 43.00
CA VAL A 443 17.73 3.51 43.20
C VAL A 443 17.30 3.29 44.64
N ASP A 444 17.96 2.37 45.35
CA ASP A 444 17.72 2.07 46.77
C ASP A 444 18.02 3.27 47.67
N ARG A 445 18.99 4.11 47.29
CA ARG A 445 19.25 5.39 47.99
C ARG A 445 18.52 6.58 47.40
N LEU A 446 18.27 6.56 46.09
CA LEU A 446 17.68 7.68 45.38
C LEU A 446 16.20 7.85 45.73
N LEU A 447 15.42 6.76 45.69
CA LEU A 447 13.98 6.84 45.90
C LEU A 447 13.60 7.37 47.30
N PRO A 448 14.18 6.86 48.41
CA PRO A 448 13.86 7.39 49.74
C PRO A 448 14.19 8.88 49.89
N ARG A 449 15.29 9.34 49.27
CA ARG A 449 15.66 10.76 49.26
C ARG A 449 14.65 11.62 48.50
N LEU A 450 14.08 11.12 47.41
CA LEU A 450 13.08 11.83 46.62
C LEU A 450 11.72 11.89 47.33
N VAL A 451 11.35 10.85 48.08
CA VAL A 451 10.16 10.85 48.94
C VAL A 451 10.32 11.91 50.05
N GLN A 452 11.44 11.91 50.77
CA GLN A 452 11.69 12.83 51.88
C GLN A 452 11.86 14.31 51.47
N ALA A 453 12.26 14.58 50.21
CA ALA A 453 12.57 15.94 49.76
C ALA A 453 11.35 16.88 49.74
N ARG A 454 10.13 16.35 49.56
CA ARG A 454 8.86 17.11 49.59
C ARG A 454 7.73 16.18 50.00
N SER A 455 6.79 16.67 50.79
CA SER A 455 5.58 15.91 51.17
C SER A 455 4.86 15.35 49.94
N VAL A 456 4.28 14.18 50.11
CA VAL A 456 3.42 13.48 49.14
C VAL A 456 1.98 13.39 49.65
N GLU A 457 1.68 13.99 50.81
CA GLU A 457 0.36 13.90 51.46
C GLU A 457 -0.76 14.59 50.65
N ASP A 458 -0.43 15.67 49.92
CA ASP A 458 -1.38 16.41 49.08
C ASP A 458 -1.38 15.94 47.60
N ALA A 459 -0.77 14.79 47.29
CA ALA A 459 -0.66 14.32 45.91
C ALA A 459 -1.90 13.52 45.47
N ASP A 460 -2.55 13.94 44.38
CA ASP A 460 -3.67 13.20 43.78
C ASP A 460 -3.25 11.81 43.24
N ASP A 461 -2.01 11.68 42.77
CA ASP A 461 -1.40 10.41 42.36
C ASP A 461 0.09 10.37 42.73
N ILE A 462 0.40 9.58 43.77
CA ILE A 462 1.75 9.44 44.31
C ILE A 462 2.71 8.86 43.25
N ALA A 463 2.27 7.91 42.43
CA ALA A 463 3.11 7.28 41.42
C ALA A 463 3.53 8.28 40.33
N SER A 464 2.60 9.13 39.85
CA SER A 464 2.90 10.23 38.92
C SER A 464 3.90 11.23 39.51
N VAL A 465 3.75 11.60 40.78
CA VAL A 465 4.68 12.52 41.46
C VAL A 465 6.07 11.91 41.59
N LEU A 466 6.17 10.65 42.00
CA LEU A 466 7.46 9.96 42.11
C LEU A 466 8.11 9.77 40.73
N HIS A 467 7.34 9.43 39.71
CA HIS A 467 7.82 9.34 38.33
C HIS A 467 8.40 10.68 37.87
N ALA A 468 7.67 11.79 38.02
CA ALA A 468 8.15 13.12 37.64
C ALA A 468 9.41 13.55 38.43
N ARG A 469 9.47 13.25 39.73
CA ARG A 469 10.65 13.51 40.57
C ARG A 469 11.85 12.69 40.11
N LEU A 470 11.64 11.42 39.78
CA LEU A 470 12.68 10.50 39.35
C LEU A 470 13.25 10.93 38.00
N VAL A 471 12.39 11.20 37.00
CA VAL A 471 12.80 11.73 35.68
C VAL A 471 13.67 12.97 35.82
N LYS A 472 13.30 13.90 36.72
CA LYS A 472 14.09 15.11 36.97
C LYS A 472 15.45 14.82 37.63
N ALA A 473 15.51 13.82 38.51
CA ALA A 473 16.73 13.44 39.22
C ALA A 473 17.70 12.61 38.35
N THR A 474 17.18 11.89 37.36
CA THR A 474 17.92 10.98 36.46
C THR A 474 18.18 11.59 35.08
N ALA A 475 17.72 12.81 34.82
CA ALA A 475 17.98 13.55 33.58
C ALA A 475 19.48 13.61 33.21
N ARG A 476 20.36 13.61 34.23
CA ARG A 476 21.81 13.47 34.06
C ARG A 476 22.27 12.06 34.43
N PRO A 477 23.08 11.39 33.58
CA PRO A 477 23.65 10.08 33.88
C PRO A 477 24.44 10.07 35.19
N ALA A 478 24.37 8.96 35.93
CA ALA A 478 25.14 8.78 37.16
C ALA A 478 26.66 8.87 36.90
N GLY A 479 27.34 9.75 37.65
CA GLY A 479 28.79 9.93 37.62
C GLY A 479 29.28 11.00 36.64
N SER A 480 29.59 12.20 37.15
CA SER A 480 30.30 13.24 36.41
C SER A 480 31.83 13.04 36.52
N GLY A 481 32.50 12.56 35.47
CA GLY A 481 33.97 12.49 35.43
C GLY A 481 34.58 11.41 34.51
N ARG A 482 35.91 11.27 34.57
CA ARG A 482 36.76 10.34 33.78
C ARG A 482 36.50 8.83 34.04
N THR A 483 35.49 8.48 34.83
CA THR A 483 35.11 7.12 35.27
C THR A 483 33.66 6.78 34.94
N ARG A 484 33.13 7.27 33.81
CA ARG A 484 31.76 7.00 33.37
C ARG A 484 31.60 5.52 32.95
N LYS A 485 30.81 4.75 33.69
CA LYS A 485 30.44 3.38 33.31
C LYS A 485 29.47 3.42 32.13
N GLN A 486 29.58 2.45 31.21
CA GLN A 486 28.64 2.36 30.09
C GLN A 486 27.26 1.91 30.59
N PRO A 487 26.18 2.58 30.16
CA PRO A 487 24.82 2.15 30.46
C PRO A 487 24.57 0.69 30.03
N ARG A 488 23.75 -0.02 30.80
CA ARG A 488 23.34 -1.40 30.52
C ARG A 488 22.10 -1.40 29.64
N LEU A 489 22.31 -1.27 28.33
CA LEU A 489 21.24 -1.16 27.34
C LEU A 489 21.31 -2.30 26.32
N ILE A 490 20.15 -2.82 25.95
CA ILE A 490 19.96 -3.80 24.88
C ILE A 490 19.90 -3.05 23.56
N ALA A 491 20.74 -3.46 22.60
CA ALA A 491 20.96 -2.75 21.33
C ALA A 491 21.24 -1.23 21.48
N GLY A 492 21.70 -0.79 22.66
CA GLY A 492 21.98 0.61 22.96
C GLY A 492 20.75 1.50 23.25
N LEU A 493 19.54 0.94 23.27
CA LEU A 493 18.29 1.69 23.50
C LEU A 493 17.54 1.20 24.74
N ILE A 494 17.22 -0.09 24.81
CA ILE A 494 16.26 -0.59 25.79
C ILE A 494 16.96 -0.85 27.13
N PRO A 495 16.49 -0.28 28.26
CA PRO A 495 17.09 -0.52 29.58
C PRO A 495 17.00 -1.99 29.98
N HIS A 496 18.14 -2.60 30.32
CA HIS A 496 18.19 -3.97 30.80
C HIS A 496 17.56 -4.10 32.19
N ALA A 497 16.68 -5.06 32.37
CA ALA A 497 16.06 -5.39 33.65
C ALA A 497 17.02 -6.20 34.54
N GLU A 498 17.37 -5.66 35.69
CA GLU A 498 18.25 -6.31 36.67
C GLU A 498 17.50 -6.63 37.98
N GLY A 499 18.17 -7.41 38.84
CA GLY A 499 17.69 -7.74 40.18
C GLY A 499 17.24 -9.20 40.32
N THR A 500 16.78 -9.49 41.53
CA THR A 500 16.23 -10.80 41.89
C THR A 500 14.87 -10.98 41.22
N MET A 501 14.74 -12.07 40.47
CA MET A 501 13.52 -12.48 39.76
C MET A 501 13.56 -14.00 39.58
N SER A 502 12.42 -14.61 39.24
CA SER A 502 12.34 -16.04 39.00
C SER A 502 13.23 -16.47 37.81
N PRO A 503 13.73 -17.72 37.79
CA PRO A 503 14.52 -18.23 36.67
C PRO A 503 13.79 -18.14 35.32
N GLU A 504 12.48 -18.38 35.30
CA GLU A 504 11.63 -18.36 34.10
C GLU A 504 11.53 -16.94 33.53
N MET A 505 11.29 -15.94 34.39
CA MET A 505 11.25 -14.53 33.97
C MET A 505 12.62 -14.05 33.48
N ARG A 506 13.71 -14.49 34.12
CA ARG A 506 15.07 -14.18 33.68
C ARG A 506 15.35 -14.79 32.30
N GLN A 507 14.96 -16.04 32.08
CA GLN A 507 15.10 -16.71 30.79
C GLN A 507 14.31 -15.97 29.71
N ALA A 508 13.04 -15.66 29.97
CA ALA A 508 12.17 -14.89 29.09
C ALA A 508 12.80 -13.55 28.66
N LEU A 509 13.35 -12.78 29.61
CA LEU A 509 14.04 -11.52 29.32
C LEU A 509 15.32 -11.73 28.50
N ASN A 510 16.09 -12.79 28.78
CA ASN A 510 17.30 -13.10 28.03
C ASN A 510 17.00 -13.47 26.57
N GLU A 511 15.96 -14.27 26.34
CA GLU A 511 15.48 -14.63 25.00
C GLU A 511 15.04 -13.39 24.21
N ARG A 512 14.22 -12.51 24.81
CA ARG A 512 13.77 -11.27 24.14
C ARG A 512 14.94 -10.32 23.86
N ARG A 513 15.88 -10.22 24.81
CA ARG A 513 17.13 -9.50 24.59
C ARG A 513 17.85 -10.05 23.35
N GLU A 514 18.11 -11.35 23.30
CA GLU A 514 18.82 -11.97 22.18
C GLU A 514 18.13 -11.74 20.83
N LEU A 515 16.80 -11.80 20.77
CA LEU A 515 16.04 -11.49 19.56
C LEU A 515 16.20 -10.03 19.12
N ILE A 516 16.08 -9.06 20.04
CA ILE A 516 16.32 -7.64 19.75
C ILE A 516 17.74 -7.42 19.23
N GLU A 517 18.69 -8.10 19.86
CA GLU A 517 20.11 -8.03 19.52
C GLU A 517 20.41 -8.58 18.12
N GLN A 518 19.85 -9.75 17.79
CA GLN A 518 19.97 -10.39 16.48
C GLN A 518 19.28 -9.58 15.38
N ARG A 519 18.06 -9.07 15.63
CA ARG A 519 17.34 -8.20 14.68
C ARG A 519 18.15 -6.95 14.36
N ALA A 520 18.70 -6.29 15.38
CA ALA A 520 19.49 -5.09 15.18
C ALA A 520 20.80 -5.36 14.40
N ASP A 521 21.43 -6.53 14.58
CA ASP A 521 22.60 -6.93 13.79
C ASP A 521 22.22 -7.24 12.33
N ALA A 522 21.12 -7.97 12.09
CA ALA A 522 20.62 -8.28 10.75
C ALA A 522 20.25 -7.03 9.96
N LEU A 523 19.62 -6.04 10.61
CA LEU A 523 19.31 -4.74 10.00
C LEU A 523 20.56 -3.96 9.57
N VAL A 524 21.65 -4.08 10.34
CA VAL A 524 22.93 -3.45 9.96
C VAL A 524 23.53 -4.17 8.76
N ASP A 525 23.54 -5.49 8.76
CA ASP A 525 24.10 -6.29 7.67
C ASP A 525 23.34 -6.02 6.36
N HIS A 526 22.01 -6.06 6.40
CA HIS A 526 21.18 -5.74 5.24
C HIS A 526 21.41 -4.30 4.73
N ALA A 527 21.48 -3.31 5.62
CA ALA A 527 21.76 -1.93 5.22
C ALA A 527 23.14 -1.74 4.58
N VAL A 528 24.14 -2.54 4.98
CA VAL A 528 25.47 -2.55 4.37
C VAL A 528 25.43 -3.16 2.98
N ASP A 529 24.78 -4.32 2.84
CA ASP A 529 24.70 -5.06 1.58
C ASP A 529 23.94 -4.26 0.51
N GLU A 530 22.86 -3.58 0.89
CA GLU A 530 22.06 -2.68 0.02
C GLU A 530 22.68 -1.29 -0.16
N ALA A 531 23.83 -1.03 0.46
CA ALA A 531 24.47 0.28 0.45
C ALA A 531 23.55 1.45 0.85
N ALA A 532 22.69 1.25 1.86
CA ALA A 532 21.66 2.20 2.24
C ALA A 532 22.19 3.62 2.55
N ASP A 533 21.47 4.65 2.10
CA ASP A 533 21.89 6.07 2.16
C ASP A 533 22.27 6.54 3.58
N TRP A 534 21.63 6.00 4.61
CA TRP A 534 21.87 6.40 5.98
C TRP A 534 23.16 5.79 6.57
N VAL A 535 23.59 4.62 6.08
CA VAL A 535 24.76 3.90 6.62
C VAL A 535 26.05 4.29 5.90
N GLN A 536 25.96 4.60 4.60
CA GLN A 536 27.11 4.99 3.77
C GLN A 536 27.97 6.12 4.37
N PRO A 537 27.39 7.24 4.87
CA PRO A 537 28.16 8.33 5.46
C PRO A 537 28.86 7.96 6.78
N LEU A 538 28.50 6.83 7.39
CA LEU A 538 28.96 6.42 8.71
C LEU A 538 30.14 5.44 8.66
N PHE A 539 30.51 4.92 7.48
CA PHE A 539 31.67 4.04 7.36
C PHE A 539 32.95 4.74 7.79
N PRO A 540 33.82 4.07 8.57
CA PRO A 540 35.06 4.68 8.99
C PRO A 540 36.06 4.73 7.83
N GLN A 541 36.79 5.83 7.76
CA GLN A 541 37.79 6.11 6.72
C GLN A 541 38.97 5.11 6.70
N ARG A 542 39.18 4.37 7.79
CA ARG A 542 40.17 3.28 7.88
C ARG A 542 39.52 2.06 8.51
N GLN A 543 39.68 0.92 7.84
CA GLN A 543 39.14 -0.36 8.28
C GLN A 543 40.24 -1.12 9.03
N ASN A 544 40.19 -1.07 10.36
CA ASN A 544 40.88 -2.05 11.20
C ASN A 544 39.83 -2.75 12.07
N GLU A 545 40.18 -3.93 12.58
CA GLU A 545 39.23 -4.79 13.30
C GLU A 545 38.58 -4.07 14.50
N HIS A 546 39.36 -3.33 15.28
CA HIS A 546 38.84 -2.59 16.44
C HIS A 546 37.87 -1.46 16.06
N MET A 547 38.16 -0.72 14.98
CA MET A 547 37.28 0.34 14.48
C MET A 547 36.01 -0.23 13.87
N MET A 548 36.08 -1.40 13.22
CA MET A 548 34.92 -2.14 12.72
C MET A 548 34.02 -2.62 13.85
N THR A 549 34.57 -3.19 14.93
CA THR A 549 33.77 -3.57 16.10
C THR A 549 33.09 -2.35 16.73
N GLY A 550 33.81 -1.24 16.89
CA GLY A 550 33.26 -0.01 17.42
C GLY A 550 32.21 0.61 16.49
N TRP A 551 32.40 0.51 15.18
CA TRP A 551 31.45 0.97 14.17
C TRP A 551 30.16 0.15 14.23
N ARG A 552 30.25 -1.19 14.17
CA ARG A 552 29.07 -2.07 14.15
C ARG A 552 28.22 -1.89 15.39
N ARG A 553 28.85 -1.76 16.56
CA ARG A 553 28.15 -1.45 17.82
C ARG A 553 27.32 -0.17 17.75
N ARG A 554 27.82 0.88 17.10
CA ARG A 554 27.13 2.17 16.98
C ARG A 554 26.08 2.16 15.87
N ALA A 555 26.37 1.51 14.74
CA ALA A 555 25.43 1.29 13.65
C ALA A 555 24.19 0.54 14.15
N ARG A 556 24.40 -0.47 15.01
CA ARG A 556 23.32 -1.23 15.66
C ARG A 556 22.36 -0.37 16.49
N VAL A 557 22.85 0.66 17.18
CA VAL A 557 21.97 1.59 17.93
C VAL A 557 21.10 2.39 16.97
N ILE A 558 21.66 2.81 15.84
CA ILE A 558 20.95 3.57 14.82
C ILE A 558 19.93 2.67 14.12
N ALA A 559 20.32 1.45 13.70
CA ALA A 559 19.43 0.47 13.12
C ALA A 559 18.27 0.12 14.07
N ALA A 560 18.57 -0.09 15.35
CA ALA A 560 17.56 -0.35 16.36
C ALA A 560 16.57 0.81 16.56
N TYR A 561 17.06 2.05 16.48
CA TYR A 561 16.23 3.23 16.58
C TYR A 561 15.34 3.38 15.34
N ARG A 562 15.92 3.18 14.15
CA ARG A 562 15.20 3.30 12.89
C ARG A 562 14.07 2.28 12.77
N ASP A 563 14.33 1.02 13.11
CA ASP A 563 13.32 -0.03 13.08
C ASP A 563 12.24 0.16 14.15
N ARG A 564 12.62 0.51 15.40
CA ARG A 564 11.65 0.78 16.48
C ARG A 564 10.67 1.91 16.14
N TYR A 565 11.11 2.93 15.41
CA TYR A 565 10.30 4.12 15.09
C TYR A 565 9.95 4.26 13.61
N GLN A 566 10.16 3.21 12.81
CA GLN A 566 9.84 3.16 11.38
C GLN A 566 10.42 4.34 10.59
N VAL A 567 11.70 4.67 10.82
CA VAL A 567 12.40 5.75 10.13
C VAL A 567 12.91 5.26 8.78
N SER A 568 12.23 5.69 7.70
CA SER A 568 12.57 5.34 6.31
C SER A 568 13.42 6.41 5.60
N SER A 569 13.59 7.60 6.18
CA SER A 569 14.35 8.70 5.54
C SER A 569 15.83 8.35 5.34
N SER A 570 16.47 9.01 4.36
CA SER A 570 17.92 8.94 4.14
C SER A 570 18.75 9.53 5.30
N ASP A 571 18.17 10.44 6.09
CA ASP A 571 18.79 10.87 7.35
C ASP A 571 18.83 9.69 8.34
N PRO A 572 19.97 9.43 9.02
CA PRO A 572 20.11 8.32 9.97
C PRO A 572 19.07 8.28 11.09
N LEU A 573 18.54 9.43 11.54
CA LEU A 573 17.62 9.51 12.67
C LEU A 573 16.23 10.06 12.31
N GLY A 574 16.06 10.60 11.10
CA GLY A 574 14.83 11.24 10.68
C GLY A 574 14.55 12.54 11.45
N PRO A 575 13.30 13.04 11.40
CA PRO A 575 12.94 14.29 12.06
C PRO A 575 13.10 14.20 13.59
N VAL A 576 13.38 15.34 14.23
CA VAL A 576 13.47 15.42 15.69
C VAL A 576 12.09 15.10 16.28
N PRO A 577 12.00 14.12 17.20
CA PRO A 577 10.70 13.66 17.69
C PRO A 577 10.08 14.65 18.68
N GLU A 578 8.74 14.74 18.67
CA GLU A 578 7.99 15.53 19.63
C GLU A 578 7.70 14.77 20.94
N ARG A 579 7.46 13.45 20.82
CA ARG A 579 7.10 12.57 21.95
C ARG A 579 8.29 12.34 22.89
N THR A 580 8.05 12.49 24.19
CA THR A 580 9.08 12.40 25.25
C THR A 580 9.81 11.04 25.27
N ALA A 581 9.10 9.93 25.07
CA ALA A 581 9.70 8.60 25.05
C ALA A 581 10.72 8.43 23.91
N GLN A 582 10.38 8.91 22.70
CA GLN A 582 11.25 8.85 21.53
C GLN A 582 12.43 9.81 21.62
N LYS A 583 12.28 10.98 22.27
CA LYS A 583 13.38 11.96 22.46
C LYS A 583 14.60 11.34 23.15
N ILE A 584 14.41 10.43 24.09
CA ILE A 584 15.51 9.78 24.83
C ILE A 584 16.25 8.81 23.92
N ASP A 585 15.53 7.97 23.18
CA ASP A 585 16.13 7.02 22.25
C ASP A 585 16.77 7.73 21.06
N TYR A 586 16.18 8.84 20.59
CA TYR A 586 16.78 9.75 19.62
C TYR A 586 18.11 10.32 20.12
N ALA A 587 18.17 10.80 21.37
CA ALA A 587 19.42 11.32 21.94
C ALA A 587 20.52 10.25 22.04
N ARG A 588 20.15 8.99 22.32
CA ARG A 588 21.09 7.86 22.34
C ARG A 588 21.62 7.52 20.94
N ALA A 589 20.73 7.45 19.96
CA ALA A 589 21.10 7.23 18.56
C ALA A 589 21.93 8.41 18.01
N GLN A 590 21.59 9.64 18.37
CA GLN A 590 22.38 10.84 18.05
C GLN A 590 23.78 10.82 18.66
N ALA A 591 23.92 10.35 19.90
CA ALA A 591 25.24 10.16 20.50
C ALA A 591 26.08 9.12 19.73
N ALA A 592 25.46 8.06 19.19
CA ALA A 592 26.13 7.10 18.31
C ALA A 592 26.58 7.76 16.99
N VAL A 593 25.73 8.57 16.36
CA VAL A 593 26.04 9.34 15.15
C VAL A 593 27.23 10.29 15.37
N ILE A 594 27.22 11.08 16.45
CA ILE A 594 28.26 12.08 16.75
C ILE A 594 29.64 11.43 16.89
N GLN A 595 29.71 10.22 17.44
CA GLN A 595 30.97 9.50 17.64
C GLN A 595 31.60 8.99 16.34
N PHE A 596 30.91 9.06 15.20
CA PHE A 596 31.48 8.76 13.89
C PHE A 596 32.21 9.94 13.26
N ARG A 597 31.99 11.18 13.72
CA ARG A 597 32.67 12.36 13.18
C ARG A 597 34.11 12.46 13.72
N PRO A 598 35.13 12.64 12.86
CA PRO A 598 36.50 12.80 13.31
C PRO A 598 36.67 14.07 14.16
N SER A 599 37.54 13.98 15.17
CA SER A 599 37.79 14.99 16.21
C SER A 599 38.39 16.34 15.74
N THR A 600 38.25 16.71 14.47
CA THR A 600 39.01 17.80 13.82
C THR A 600 38.20 19.09 13.56
N GLN A 601 36.98 19.26 14.05
CA GLN A 601 36.26 20.54 13.93
C GLN A 601 36.56 21.52 15.10
N PRO A 602 36.69 22.84 14.81
CA PRO A 602 37.07 23.86 15.78
C PRO A 602 36.02 24.06 16.89
N PRO A 603 36.44 24.55 18.08
CA PRO A 603 35.64 24.56 19.31
C PRO A 603 34.33 25.37 19.25
N SER A 604 34.16 26.29 18.28
CA SER A 604 32.98 27.15 18.17
C SER A 604 31.68 26.39 17.85
N HIS A 605 31.75 25.30 17.06
CA HIS A 605 30.56 24.47 16.76
C HIS A 605 30.12 23.60 17.95
N ARG A 606 31.05 23.24 18.85
CA ARG A 606 30.74 22.51 20.08
C ARG A 606 29.98 23.38 21.09
N GLU A 607 30.19 24.69 21.09
CA GLU A 607 29.50 25.62 21.99
C GLU A 607 28.07 25.91 21.53
N GLN A 608 27.84 26.09 20.23
CA GLN A 608 26.49 26.24 19.68
C GLN A 608 25.63 24.98 19.86
N GLN A 609 26.20 23.77 19.77
CA GLN A 609 25.45 22.53 20.02
C GLN A 609 25.24 22.21 21.50
N ARG A 610 26.15 22.64 22.39
CA ARG A 610 25.88 22.62 23.84
C ARG A 610 24.67 23.47 24.22
N GLN A 611 24.43 24.58 23.52
CA GLN A 611 23.24 25.39 23.71
C GLN A 611 21.96 24.66 23.27
N VAL A 612 22.01 23.82 22.23
CA VAL A 612 20.84 23.00 21.81
C VAL A 612 20.55 21.87 22.80
N ILE A 613 21.58 21.20 23.33
CA ILE A 613 21.42 20.20 24.40
C ILE A 613 20.83 20.84 25.66
N HIS A 614 21.23 22.08 25.97
CA HIS A 614 20.69 22.84 27.09
C HIS A 614 19.26 23.37 26.81
N ALA A 615 18.90 23.62 25.55
CA ALA A 615 17.56 24.04 25.13
C ALA A 615 16.53 22.89 25.16
N LEU A 616 16.99 21.64 25.06
CA LEU A 616 16.15 20.43 25.17
C LEU A 616 15.87 19.98 26.62
N GLY A 617 16.37 20.71 27.63
CA GLY A 617 16.00 20.49 29.03
C GLY A 617 16.48 19.16 29.65
N LEU A 618 17.70 18.71 29.31
CA LEU A 618 18.40 17.59 29.97
C LEU A 618 19.48 18.08 30.96
#